data_AF-A0A662PPZ7-F1
#
_entry.id   AF-A0A662PPZ7-F1
#
_cell.length_a   1.000
_cell.length_b   1.000
_cell.length_c   1.000
_cell.angle_alpha   90.00
_cell.angle_beta   90.00
_cell.angle_gamma   90.00
#
_symmetry.space_group_name_H-M   'P 1'
#
loop_
_entity.id
_entity.type
_entity.pdbx_description
1 polymer ?
#
loop_
_entity_poly.entity_id
_entity_poly.type
_entity_poly.pdbx_seq_one_letter_code
_entity_poly.pdbx_strand_id
1 'polypeptide(L)'
;NGVLVSVNPFLIEYVPFERIDRAIKICREIFGENLMIYQETFYHQFRSLRLRGTLSFSRYLEIFGLPGLSYIELLPMGRTCYKLRDLFVKYPAKYFLRENCRAELLREWHTHIDNYGNYITGYCGGLSLGDARELDELLEKGLDLDERPILKALMNNLGELYRFAVREFNYVEKEDGYISKCDLCLDIRRHIIQNSGKFIELSPREFYFHLC
;
A
#
# COMPACT_ATOMS: atom_id res chain seq x y z
N ASN A 1 -0.22 19.06 22.26
CA ASN A 1 0.81 18.03 22.02
C ASN A 1 0.21 16.67 22.29
N GLY A 2 0.31 15.74 21.35
CA GLY A 2 -0.24 14.39 21.49
C GLY A 2 0.66 13.38 20.79
N VAL A 3 0.41 12.11 21.04
CA VAL A 3 1.17 11.00 20.46
C VAL A 3 0.23 9.88 20.04
N LEU A 4 0.52 9.29 18.89
CA LEU A 4 -0.16 8.11 18.39
C LEU A 4 0.80 6.92 18.47
N VAL A 5 0.37 5.84 19.12
CA VAL A 5 1.13 4.58 19.17
C VAL A 5 0.35 3.50 18.43
N SER A 6 0.92 3.01 17.33
CA SER A 6 0.32 1.97 16.50
C SER A 6 0.53 0.58 17.11
N VAL A 7 -0.52 -0.23 17.13
CA VAL A 7 -0.46 -1.63 17.59
C VAL A 7 -1.24 -2.50 16.61
N ASN A 8 -0.59 -3.45 15.95
CA ASN A 8 -1.27 -4.36 15.03
C ASN A 8 -0.48 -5.68 14.84
N PRO A 9 -1.12 -6.71 14.24
CA PRO A 9 -0.50 -8.01 14.02
C PRO A 9 0.73 -8.02 13.10
N PHE A 10 0.91 -6.99 12.25
CA PHE A 10 2.07 -6.89 11.37
C PHE A 10 3.27 -6.28 12.08
N LEU A 11 3.05 -5.33 12.99
CA LEU A 11 4.12 -4.72 13.80
C LEU A 11 4.71 -5.73 14.79
N ILE A 12 3.85 -6.50 15.43
CA ILE A 12 4.23 -7.44 16.51
C ILE A 12 5.04 -8.64 16.00
N GLU A 13 5.05 -8.89 14.70
CA GLU A 13 5.90 -9.89 14.08
C GLU A 13 7.39 -9.55 14.21
N TYR A 14 7.72 -8.25 14.29
CA TYR A 14 9.11 -7.75 14.34
C TYR A 14 9.46 -7.02 15.64
N VAL A 15 8.46 -6.47 16.33
CA VAL A 15 8.67 -5.69 17.56
C VAL A 15 8.07 -6.42 18.75
N PRO A 16 8.87 -6.79 19.77
CA PRO A 16 8.36 -7.41 20.99
C PRO A 16 7.25 -6.59 21.66
N PHE A 17 6.17 -7.26 22.09
CA PHE A 17 4.97 -6.60 22.59
C PHE A 17 5.24 -5.71 23.80
N GLU A 18 6.18 -6.11 24.65
CA GLU A 18 6.57 -5.40 25.85
C GLU A 18 7.20 -4.04 25.55
N ARG A 19 7.75 -3.83 24.35
CA ARG A 19 8.25 -2.51 23.92
C ARG A 19 7.09 -1.58 23.62
N ILE A 20 6.05 -2.08 22.94
CA ILE A 20 4.84 -1.36 22.62
C ILE A 20 4.05 -1.04 23.89
N ASP A 21 3.83 -2.03 24.76
CA ASP A 21 3.14 -1.89 26.06
C ASP A 21 3.83 -0.85 26.95
N ARG A 22 5.17 -0.86 26.97
CA ARG A 22 5.96 0.15 27.70
C ARG A 22 5.83 1.54 27.10
N ALA A 23 5.90 1.66 25.77
CA ALA A 23 5.71 2.95 25.10
C ALA A 23 4.33 3.53 25.44
N ILE A 24 3.27 2.73 25.37
CA ILE A 24 1.90 3.14 25.73
C ILE A 24 1.83 3.62 27.18
N LYS A 25 2.44 2.90 28.14
CA LYS A 25 2.45 3.30 29.56
C LYS A 25 3.15 4.65 29.78
N ILE A 26 4.37 4.79 29.24
CA ILE A 26 5.14 6.03 29.37
C ILE A 26 4.39 7.19 28.68
N CYS A 27 3.88 6.97 27.48
CA CYS A 27 3.11 7.99 26.76
C CYS A 27 1.82 8.36 27.50
N ARG A 28 1.18 7.43 28.20
CA ARG A 28 -0.01 7.72 29.01
C ARG A 28 0.33 8.63 30.19
N GLU A 29 1.46 8.39 30.86
CA GLU A 29 1.93 9.24 31.96
C GLU A 29 2.27 10.66 31.49
N ILE A 30 2.85 10.80 30.30
CA ILE A 30 3.29 12.10 29.74
C ILE A 30 2.14 12.87 29.07
N PHE A 31 1.35 12.20 28.25
CA PHE A 31 0.36 12.84 27.36
C PHE A 31 -1.09 12.70 27.85
N GLY A 32 -1.37 11.82 28.82
CA GLY A 32 -2.70 11.61 29.36
C GLY A 32 -3.73 11.29 28.27
N GLU A 33 -4.78 12.10 28.19
CA GLU A 33 -5.86 11.99 27.19
C GLU A 33 -5.40 12.27 25.74
N ASN A 34 -4.23 12.90 25.55
CA ASN A 34 -3.67 13.16 24.22
C ASN A 34 -2.87 11.97 23.65
N LEU A 35 -2.91 10.82 24.31
CA LEU A 35 -2.42 9.55 23.77
C LEU A 35 -3.55 8.88 22.96
N MET A 36 -3.27 8.57 21.70
CA MET A 36 -4.09 7.70 20.87
C MET A 36 -3.40 6.34 20.69
N ILE A 37 -4.04 5.26 21.12
CA ILE A 37 -3.63 3.91 20.73
C ILE A 37 -4.33 3.57 19.42
N TYR A 38 -3.57 3.56 18.33
CA TYR A 38 -4.13 3.27 17.02
C TYR A 38 -4.29 1.76 16.85
N GLN A 39 -5.52 1.36 16.49
CA GLN A 39 -6.02 -0.01 16.47
C GLN A 39 -5.97 -0.70 17.86
N GLU A 40 -6.52 -0.01 18.88
CA GLU A 40 -6.55 -0.42 20.29
C GLU A 40 -7.09 -1.85 20.53
N THR A 41 -7.99 -2.36 19.69
CA THR A 41 -8.48 -3.74 19.77
C THR A 41 -7.34 -4.77 19.78
N PHE A 42 -6.29 -4.58 18.95
CA PHE A 42 -5.13 -5.49 18.93
C PHE A 42 -4.30 -5.39 20.20
N TYR A 43 -4.16 -4.18 20.76
CA TYR A 43 -3.51 -4.01 22.05
C TYR A 43 -4.22 -4.83 23.15
N HIS A 44 -5.55 -4.79 23.21
CA HIS A 44 -6.32 -5.60 24.16
C HIS A 44 -6.20 -7.10 23.91
N GLN A 45 -6.23 -7.55 22.66
CA GLN A 45 -6.01 -8.95 22.30
C GLN A 45 -4.62 -9.45 22.73
N PHE A 46 -3.56 -8.67 22.51
CA PHE A 46 -2.21 -9.07 22.93
C PHE A 46 -2.04 -9.06 24.45
N ARG A 47 -2.70 -8.12 25.15
CA ARG A 47 -2.77 -8.09 26.62
C ARG A 47 -3.49 -9.33 27.17
N SER A 48 -4.62 -9.73 26.58
CA SER A 48 -5.40 -10.88 27.06
C SER A 48 -4.65 -12.20 26.90
N LEU A 49 -3.84 -12.33 25.84
CA LEU A 49 -2.92 -13.45 25.65
C LEU A 49 -1.72 -13.46 26.61
N ARG A 50 -1.51 -12.38 27.37
CA ARG A 50 -0.27 -12.14 28.12
C ARG A 50 0.96 -12.30 27.23
N LEU A 51 0.87 -11.80 25.98
CA LEU A 51 1.89 -11.98 24.96
C LEU A 51 3.26 -11.49 25.47
N ARG A 52 4.29 -12.30 25.21
CA ARG A 52 5.69 -11.97 25.45
C ARG A 52 6.46 -12.15 24.15
N GLY A 53 7.34 -11.21 23.82
CA GLY A 53 8.09 -11.23 22.57
C GLY A 53 7.22 -10.89 21.34
N THR A 54 7.56 -11.49 20.21
CA THR A 54 6.89 -11.30 18.92
C THR A 54 5.83 -12.36 18.68
N LEU A 55 4.90 -12.09 17.76
CA LEU A 55 3.89 -13.04 17.30
C LEU A 55 3.82 -12.99 15.78
N SER A 56 4.10 -14.11 15.11
CA SER A 56 3.99 -14.17 13.64
C SER A 56 2.54 -14.00 13.20
N PHE A 57 2.33 -13.46 12.01
CA PHE A 57 0.98 -13.24 11.49
C PHE A 57 0.19 -14.55 11.33
N SER A 58 0.84 -15.62 10.87
CA SER A 58 0.23 -16.95 10.78
C SER A 58 -0.25 -17.45 12.14
N ARG A 59 0.57 -17.29 13.19
CA ARG A 59 0.19 -17.71 14.55
C ARG A 59 -0.93 -16.84 15.11
N TYR A 60 -0.95 -15.54 14.79
CA TYR A 60 -2.06 -14.66 15.14
C TYR A 60 -3.39 -15.18 14.55
N LEU A 61 -3.40 -15.56 13.27
CA LEU A 61 -4.59 -16.12 12.61
C LEU A 61 -5.02 -17.46 13.20
N GLU A 62 -4.10 -18.33 13.62
CA GLU A 62 -4.43 -19.57 14.31
C GLU A 62 -5.15 -19.34 15.65
N ILE A 63 -4.82 -18.25 16.35
CA ILE A 63 -5.37 -17.95 17.68
C ILE A 63 -6.71 -17.21 17.58
N PHE A 64 -6.79 -16.18 16.74
CA PHE A 64 -7.96 -15.29 16.68
C PHE A 64 -8.85 -15.50 15.45
N GLY A 65 -8.40 -16.28 14.47
CA GLY A 65 -9.07 -16.45 13.19
C GLY A 65 -9.21 -15.13 12.41
N LEU A 66 -9.92 -15.22 11.28
CA LEU A 66 -10.31 -14.04 10.50
C LEU A 66 -11.17 -13.03 11.29
N PRO A 67 -12.08 -13.44 12.20
CA PRO A 67 -12.83 -12.48 13.03
C PRO A 67 -11.92 -11.60 13.89
N GLY A 68 -10.74 -12.08 14.26
CA GLY A 68 -9.73 -11.29 14.95
C GLY A 68 -9.26 -10.06 14.17
N LEU A 69 -9.36 -10.08 12.84
CA LEU A 69 -9.00 -8.98 11.97
C LEU A 69 -10.15 -7.98 11.72
N SER A 70 -11.29 -8.08 12.42
CA SER A 70 -12.48 -7.27 12.13
C SER A 70 -12.26 -5.74 12.12
N TYR A 71 -11.25 -5.25 12.86
CA TYR A 71 -10.89 -3.83 12.93
C TYR A 71 -9.57 -3.50 12.23
N ILE A 72 -9.03 -4.43 11.44
CA ILE A 72 -7.81 -4.16 10.69
C ILE A 72 -8.13 -3.22 9.52
N GLU A 73 -7.35 -2.16 9.40
CA GLU A 73 -7.36 -1.33 8.19
C GLU A 73 -6.45 -1.98 7.14
N LEU A 74 -6.99 -2.98 6.42
CA LEU A 74 -6.30 -3.62 5.30
C LEU A 74 -6.68 -2.96 3.98
N LEU A 75 -5.78 -2.14 3.45
CA LEU A 75 -5.92 -1.58 2.12
C LEU A 75 -5.59 -2.66 1.07
N PRO A 76 -6.50 -2.96 0.12
CA PRO A 76 -6.27 -3.97 -0.93
C PRO A 76 -5.37 -3.42 -2.02
N MET A 77 -4.12 -3.10 -1.66
CA MET A 77 -3.07 -2.54 -2.51
C MET A 77 -1.69 -2.98 -2.02
N GLY A 78 -0.65 -2.76 -2.82
CA GLY A 78 0.73 -3.09 -2.44
C GLY A 78 0.90 -4.59 -2.12
N ARG A 79 1.59 -4.91 -1.02
CA ARG A 79 1.85 -6.30 -0.61
C ARG A 79 0.59 -7.06 -0.20
N THR A 80 -0.47 -6.38 0.25
CA THR A 80 -1.76 -7.02 0.57
C THR A 80 -2.28 -7.81 -0.62
N CYS A 81 -2.13 -7.26 -1.83
CA CYS A 81 -2.51 -7.90 -3.08
C CYS A 81 -1.76 -9.20 -3.35
N TYR A 82 -0.63 -9.48 -2.70
CA TYR A 82 0.13 -10.73 -2.92
C TYR A 82 0.10 -11.67 -1.71
N LYS A 83 0.21 -11.11 -0.51
CA LYS A 83 0.36 -11.87 0.73
C LYS A 83 -0.96 -12.21 1.41
N LEU A 84 -2.00 -11.41 1.19
CA LEU A 84 -3.26 -11.49 1.93
C LEU A 84 -4.48 -11.58 0.98
N ARG A 85 -4.27 -11.87 -0.30
CA ARG A 85 -5.36 -11.91 -1.30
C ARG A 85 -6.44 -12.94 -1.00
N ASP A 86 -6.13 -13.99 -0.26
CA ASP A 86 -7.10 -15.03 0.10
C ASP A 86 -8.10 -14.58 1.18
N LEU A 87 -7.89 -13.39 1.76
CA LEU A 87 -8.86 -12.74 2.64
C LEU A 87 -9.97 -12.01 1.88
N PHE A 88 -9.87 -11.90 0.55
CA PHE A 88 -10.74 -11.08 -0.28
C PHE A 88 -11.42 -11.90 -1.37
N VAL A 89 -12.61 -11.44 -1.77
CA VAL A 89 -13.26 -11.92 -3.00
C VAL A 89 -12.47 -11.41 -4.20
N LYS A 90 -12.29 -12.27 -5.20
CA LYS A 90 -11.54 -11.98 -6.42
C LYS A 90 -12.50 -11.81 -7.60
N TYR A 91 -12.17 -10.87 -8.49
CA TYR A 91 -12.95 -10.54 -9.68
C TYR A 91 -12.07 -10.53 -10.94
N PRO A 92 -12.60 -10.88 -12.13
CA PRO A 92 -11.84 -10.79 -13.38
C PRO A 92 -11.48 -9.33 -13.73
N ALA A 93 -10.46 -9.09 -14.56
CA ALA A 93 -9.98 -7.72 -14.83
C ALA A 93 -11.09 -6.82 -15.38
N LYS A 94 -12.00 -7.37 -16.20
CA LYS A 94 -13.17 -6.67 -16.77
C LYS A 94 -14.01 -5.92 -15.74
N TYR A 95 -14.01 -6.35 -14.48
CA TYR A 95 -14.73 -5.71 -13.40
C TYR A 95 -14.18 -4.30 -13.09
N PHE A 96 -12.86 -4.12 -13.23
CA PHE A 96 -12.15 -2.90 -12.81
C PHE A 96 -11.81 -1.95 -13.98
N LEU A 97 -11.99 -2.36 -15.24
CA LEU A 97 -11.49 -1.60 -16.40
C LEU A 97 -12.09 -0.19 -16.57
N ARG A 98 -13.25 0.09 -15.94
CA ARG A 98 -13.88 1.42 -15.97
C ARG A 98 -13.41 2.33 -14.85
N GLU A 99 -12.70 1.80 -13.86
CA GLU A 99 -12.17 2.59 -12.75
C GLU A 99 -10.96 3.41 -13.20
N ASN A 100 -10.68 4.51 -12.50
CA ASN A 100 -9.51 5.35 -12.72
C ASN A 100 -8.88 5.77 -11.37
N CYS A 101 -7.75 6.46 -11.45
CA CYS A 101 -6.99 6.93 -10.30
C CYS A 101 -6.92 8.47 -10.23
N ARG A 102 -7.79 9.19 -10.95
CA ARG A 102 -7.68 10.66 -11.05
C ARG A 102 -7.77 11.34 -9.68
N ALA A 103 -8.72 10.91 -8.85
CA ALA A 103 -8.92 11.49 -7.52
C ALA A 103 -7.79 11.13 -6.55
N GLU A 104 -7.18 9.95 -6.71
CA GLU A 104 -6.03 9.52 -5.91
C GLU A 104 -4.74 10.24 -6.34
N LEU A 105 -4.54 10.43 -7.65
CA LEU A 105 -3.35 11.03 -8.21
C LEU A 105 -3.32 12.56 -8.03
N LEU A 106 -4.48 13.21 -8.07
CA LEU A 106 -4.63 14.66 -7.87
C LEU A 106 -4.95 15.03 -6.41
N ARG A 107 -4.79 14.10 -5.47
CA ARG A 107 -5.17 14.35 -4.08
C ARG A 107 -4.27 15.43 -3.48
N GLU A 108 -4.89 16.52 -3.06
CA GLU A 108 -4.20 17.71 -2.50
C GLU A 108 -3.75 17.55 -1.04
N TRP A 109 -4.24 16.51 -0.36
CA TRP A 109 -3.91 16.20 1.03
C TRP A 109 -3.35 14.78 1.09
N HIS A 110 -2.21 14.60 1.76
CA HIS A 110 -1.47 13.34 1.88
C HIS A 110 -0.56 12.98 0.68
N THR A 111 0.72 13.32 0.87
CA THR A 111 1.83 13.04 -0.04
C THR A 111 2.83 12.14 0.65
N HIS A 112 3.45 11.22 -0.11
CA HIS A 112 4.58 10.44 0.34
C HIS A 112 5.82 10.77 -0.49
N ILE A 113 6.98 10.70 0.15
CA ILE A 113 8.29 10.69 -0.50
C ILE A 113 8.96 9.40 -0.04
N ASP A 114 9.38 8.56 -0.97
CA ASP A 114 10.10 7.35 -0.62
C ASP A 114 11.59 7.64 -0.36
N ASN A 115 12.31 6.60 0.10
CA ASN A 115 13.74 6.73 0.42
C ASN A 115 14.64 6.95 -0.82
N TYR A 116 14.09 6.89 -2.04
CA TYR A 116 14.80 7.16 -3.29
C TYR A 116 14.51 8.58 -3.80
N GLY A 117 13.67 9.35 -3.11
CA GLY A 117 13.28 10.70 -3.49
C GLY A 117 12.09 10.74 -4.46
N ASN A 118 11.40 9.63 -4.72
CA ASN A 118 10.22 9.67 -5.59
C ASN A 118 9.06 10.36 -4.86
N TYR A 119 8.46 11.36 -5.50
CA TYR A 119 7.20 11.95 -5.09
C TYR A 119 6.04 11.00 -5.47
N ILE A 120 5.27 10.57 -4.47
CA ILE A 120 4.17 9.62 -4.62
C ILE A 120 2.89 10.26 -4.07
N THR A 121 1.81 10.25 -4.86
CA THR A 121 0.48 10.71 -4.41
C THR A 121 -0.38 9.55 -3.93
N GLY A 122 -1.05 9.77 -2.80
CA GLY A 122 -1.79 8.73 -2.09
C GLY A 122 -0.90 7.52 -1.76
N TYR A 123 -1.50 6.34 -1.73
CA TYR A 123 -0.80 5.11 -1.30
C TYR A 123 -0.20 4.30 -2.47
N CYS A 124 0.01 4.92 -3.64
CA CYS A 124 0.36 4.22 -4.87
C CYS A 124 1.87 3.94 -4.97
N GLY A 125 2.37 3.04 -4.12
CA GLY A 125 3.79 2.63 -4.16
C GLY A 125 4.25 2.19 -5.55
N GLY A 126 5.52 2.51 -5.87
CA GLY A 126 6.15 2.21 -7.16
C GLY A 126 5.71 3.10 -8.33
N LEU A 127 4.84 4.08 -8.09
CA LEU A 127 4.41 5.05 -9.08
C LEU A 127 4.95 6.44 -8.68
N SER A 128 5.92 6.93 -9.44
CA SER A 128 6.59 8.21 -9.18
C SER A 128 6.01 9.31 -10.06
N LEU A 129 5.63 10.42 -9.42
CA LEU A 129 5.28 11.66 -10.10
C LEU A 129 6.52 12.48 -10.46
N GLY A 130 7.68 12.24 -9.84
CA GLY A 130 8.90 12.99 -10.09
C GLY A 130 9.87 12.90 -8.93
N ASP A 131 10.96 13.65 -9.02
CA ASP A 131 11.97 13.74 -7.97
C ASP A 131 11.61 14.84 -6.97
N ALA A 132 11.37 14.47 -5.72
CA ALA A 132 11.02 15.39 -4.65
C ALA A 132 12.17 16.31 -4.23
N ARG A 133 13.41 16.08 -4.71
CA ARG A 133 14.54 17.01 -4.54
C ARG A 133 14.43 18.23 -5.45
N GLU A 134 13.68 18.10 -6.55
CA GLU A 134 13.41 19.15 -7.54
C GLU A 134 11.94 19.62 -7.44
N LEU A 135 11.37 19.60 -6.23
CA LEU A 135 9.93 19.75 -6.03
C LEU A 135 9.39 21.10 -6.51
N ASP A 136 10.12 22.20 -6.28
CA ASP A 136 9.68 23.54 -6.71
C ASP A 136 9.52 23.59 -8.24
N GLU A 137 10.52 23.10 -8.98
CA GLU A 137 10.47 23.00 -10.43
C GLU A 137 9.34 22.08 -10.91
N LEU A 138 9.15 20.94 -10.23
CA LEU A 138 8.09 19.98 -10.53
C LEU A 138 6.69 20.60 -10.37
N LEU A 139 6.50 21.42 -9.32
CA LEU A 139 5.24 22.10 -9.05
C LEU A 139 4.98 23.25 -10.02
N GLU A 140 6.01 24.00 -10.42
CA GLU A 140 5.89 25.09 -11.38
C GLU A 140 5.60 24.59 -12.81
N LYS A 141 6.35 23.58 -13.27
CA LYS A 141 6.21 23.04 -14.63
C LYS A 141 5.04 22.06 -14.77
N GLY A 142 4.68 21.38 -13.70
CA GLY A 142 3.74 20.27 -13.73
C GLY A 142 4.31 19.04 -14.45
N LEU A 143 3.43 18.09 -14.79
CA LEU A 143 3.79 16.83 -15.44
C LEU A 143 3.33 16.80 -16.89
N ASP A 144 4.25 16.50 -17.79
CA ASP A 144 3.89 16.10 -19.14
C ASP A 144 3.43 14.63 -19.15
N LEU A 145 2.15 14.43 -19.47
CA LEU A 145 1.53 13.11 -19.54
C LEU A 145 1.84 12.40 -20.87
N ASP A 146 2.33 13.09 -21.89
CA ASP A 146 2.73 12.46 -23.15
C ASP A 146 4.04 11.68 -22.99
N GLU A 147 4.92 12.12 -22.09
CA GLU A 147 6.12 11.38 -21.68
C GLU A 147 5.83 10.29 -20.63
N ARG A 148 4.62 10.26 -20.07
CA ARG A 148 4.22 9.39 -18.95
C ARG A 148 2.94 8.62 -19.24
N PRO A 149 2.98 7.67 -20.20
CA PRO A 149 1.81 7.00 -20.73
C PRO A 149 1.03 6.17 -19.70
N ILE A 150 1.70 5.64 -18.66
CA ILE A 150 1.04 4.87 -17.60
C ILE A 150 0.27 5.80 -16.68
N LEU A 151 0.84 6.95 -16.29
CA LEU A 151 0.10 7.96 -15.54
C LEU A 151 -1.09 8.47 -16.35
N LYS A 152 -0.90 8.76 -17.65
CA LYS A 152 -1.97 9.17 -18.55
C LYS A 152 -3.12 8.15 -18.58
N ALA A 153 -2.79 6.87 -18.72
CA ALA A 153 -3.80 5.81 -18.71
C ALA A 153 -4.53 5.73 -17.36
N LEU A 154 -3.81 5.80 -16.24
CA LEU A 154 -4.40 5.75 -14.89
C LEU A 154 -5.31 6.94 -14.59
N MET A 155 -5.03 8.11 -15.16
CA MET A 155 -5.88 9.30 -15.07
C MET A 155 -7.20 9.14 -15.84
N ASN A 156 -7.22 8.32 -16.89
CA ASN A 156 -8.39 8.09 -17.72
C ASN A 156 -9.21 6.89 -17.24
N ASN A 157 -8.64 5.68 -17.33
CA ASN A 157 -9.22 4.42 -16.84
C ASN A 157 -8.22 3.25 -16.92
N LEU A 158 -8.41 2.24 -16.07
CA LEU A 158 -7.61 1.02 -16.05
C LEU A 158 -7.72 0.20 -17.35
N GLY A 159 -8.81 0.34 -18.11
CA GLY A 159 -8.98 -0.29 -19.41
C GLY A 159 -7.95 0.16 -20.45
N GLU A 160 -7.54 1.43 -20.41
CA GLU A 160 -6.45 1.94 -21.25
C GLU A 160 -5.12 1.32 -20.86
N LEU A 161 -4.81 1.26 -19.56
CA LEU A 161 -3.59 0.62 -19.06
C LEU A 161 -3.57 -0.88 -19.43
N TYR A 162 -4.70 -1.57 -19.27
CA TYR A 162 -4.84 -2.98 -19.63
C TYR A 162 -4.58 -3.21 -21.13
N ARG A 163 -5.26 -2.47 -22.02
CA ARG A 163 -5.08 -2.62 -23.47
C ARG A 163 -3.65 -2.28 -23.90
N PHE A 164 -3.05 -1.25 -23.31
CA PHE A 164 -1.66 -0.90 -23.53
C PHE A 164 -0.73 -2.06 -23.14
N ALA A 165 -0.93 -2.66 -21.97
CA ALA A 165 -0.12 -3.78 -21.51
C ALA A 165 -0.28 -5.05 -22.37
N VAL A 166 -1.51 -5.37 -22.81
CA VAL A 166 -1.75 -6.50 -23.71
C VAL A 166 -1.06 -6.27 -25.05
N ARG A 167 -1.21 -5.08 -25.64
CA ARG A 167 -0.71 -4.78 -26.99
C ARG A 167 0.82 -4.65 -27.05
N GLU A 168 1.41 -3.95 -26.08
CA GLU A 168 2.85 -3.62 -26.11
C GLU A 168 3.72 -4.62 -25.35
N PHE A 169 3.13 -5.34 -24.37
CA PHE A 169 3.89 -6.20 -23.45
C PHE A 169 3.34 -7.63 -23.37
N ASN A 170 2.38 -8.00 -24.21
CA ASN A 170 1.75 -9.33 -24.20
C ASN A 170 1.23 -9.73 -22.81
N TYR A 171 0.69 -8.76 -22.06
CA TYR A 171 0.13 -9.01 -20.74
C TYR A 171 -1.03 -10.02 -20.81
N VAL A 172 -1.06 -10.94 -19.85
CA VAL A 172 -2.13 -11.92 -19.66
C VAL A 172 -2.65 -11.74 -18.24
N GLU A 173 -3.97 -11.62 -18.09
CA GLU A 173 -4.59 -11.48 -16.77
C GLU A 173 -4.45 -12.76 -15.94
N LYS A 174 -4.45 -12.62 -14.61
CA LYS A 174 -4.42 -13.74 -13.68
C LYS A 174 -5.70 -14.56 -13.77
N GLU A 175 -5.54 -15.88 -13.80
CA GLU A 175 -6.66 -16.82 -13.78
C GLU A 175 -7.50 -16.71 -12.49
N ASP A 176 -6.86 -16.43 -11.35
CA ASP A 176 -7.54 -16.31 -10.06
C ASP A 176 -8.18 -14.93 -9.82
N GLY A 177 -8.00 -13.99 -10.77
CA GLY A 177 -8.56 -12.65 -10.72
C GLY A 177 -7.84 -11.69 -9.77
N TYR A 178 -8.53 -10.60 -9.42
CA TYR A 178 -7.99 -9.46 -8.68
C TYR A 178 -8.90 -9.05 -7.54
N ILE A 179 -8.30 -8.61 -6.43
CA ILE A 179 -9.06 -8.20 -5.23
C ILE A 179 -9.48 -6.72 -5.25
N SER A 180 -8.91 -5.92 -6.16
CA SER A 180 -9.20 -4.48 -6.31
C SER A 180 -8.64 -3.94 -7.64
N LYS A 181 -9.02 -2.69 -8.00
CA LYS A 181 -8.34 -1.95 -9.08
C LYS A 181 -6.83 -1.82 -8.86
N CYS A 182 -6.40 -1.68 -7.60
CA CYS A 182 -4.99 -1.52 -7.27
C CYS A 182 -4.21 -2.83 -7.46
N ASP A 183 -4.83 -3.99 -7.23
CA ASP A 183 -4.24 -5.30 -7.54
C ASP A 183 -4.02 -5.44 -9.05
N LEU A 184 -5.05 -5.17 -9.87
CA LEU A 184 -4.92 -5.20 -11.34
C LEU A 184 -3.85 -4.21 -11.85
N CYS A 185 -3.90 -2.97 -11.39
CA CYS A 185 -2.93 -1.94 -11.76
C CYS A 185 -1.50 -2.35 -11.37
N LEU A 186 -1.30 -2.87 -10.16
CA LEU A 186 0.01 -3.30 -9.67
C LEU A 186 0.55 -4.49 -10.47
N ASP A 187 -0.33 -5.44 -10.81
CA ASP A 187 0.03 -6.61 -11.61
C ASP A 187 0.50 -6.21 -13.02
N ILE A 188 -0.25 -5.33 -13.68
CA ILE A 188 0.12 -4.78 -14.98
C ILE A 188 1.46 -4.04 -14.90
N ARG A 189 1.63 -3.13 -13.93
CA ARG A 189 2.88 -2.36 -13.77
C ARG A 189 4.08 -3.27 -13.52
N ARG A 190 3.91 -4.31 -12.69
CA ARG A 190 4.96 -5.30 -12.43
C ARG A 190 5.33 -6.06 -13.70
N HIS A 191 4.36 -6.51 -14.48
CA HIS A 191 4.60 -7.18 -15.77
C HIS A 191 5.36 -6.27 -16.73
N ILE A 192 4.97 -5.00 -16.83
CA ILE A 192 5.67 -4.02 -17.66
C ILE A 192 7.13 -3.87 -17.23
N ILE A 193 7.41 -3.71 -15.92
CA ILE A 193 8.79 -3.58 -15.39
C ILE A 193 9.65 -4.81 -15.66
N GLN A 194 9.06 -6.00 -15.63
CA GLN A 194 9.76 -7.26 -15.90
C GLN A 194 10.10 -7.43 -17.39
N ASN A 195 9.29 -6.84 -18.28
CA ASN A 195 9.46 -6.93 -19.73
C ASN A 195 10.07 -5.67 -20.35
N SER A 196 10.25 -4.59 -19.58
CA SER A 196 10.80 -3.30 -20.03
C SER A 196 11.27 -2.44 -18.86
N GLY A 197 12.39 -1.73 -19.03
CA GLY A 197 12.91 -0.77 -18.05
C GLY A 197 12.66 0.70 -18.41
N LYS A 198 11.74 1.00 -19.34
CA LYS A 198 11.70 2.30 -20.05
C LYS A 198 10.81 3.37 -19.41
N PHE A 199 10.02 3.07 -18.39
CA PHE A 199 9.04 4.01 -17.84
C PHE A 199 9.55 4.68 -16.58
N ILE A 200 9.81 5.98 -16.67
CA ILE A 200 10.29 6.79 -15.53
C ILE A 200 9.26 6.88 -14.41
N GLU A 201 7.95 6.84 -14.71
CA GLU A 201 6.93 6.85 -13.68
C GLU A 201 6.85 5.52 -12.89
N LEU A 202 7.48 4.43 -13.34
CA LEU A 202 7.51 3.17 -12.60
C LEU A 202 8.78 3.05 -11.75
N SER A 203 8.86 3.89 -10.73
CA SER A 203 10.02 4.03 -9.85
C SER A 203 9.59 3.97 -8.37
N PRO A 204 10.40 3.36 -7.49
CA PRO A 204 11.67 2.68 -7.75
C PRO A 204 11.43 1.26 -8.29
N ARG A 205 12.38 0.71 -9.06
CA ARG A 205 12.22 -0.64 -9.62
C ARG A 205 12.21 -1.70 -8.52
N GLU A 206 12.96 -1.45 -7.46
CA GLU A 206 13.07 -2.23 -6.24
C GLU A 206 11.71 -2.48 -5.59
N PHE A 207 10.78 -1.51 -5.69
CA PHE A 207 9.42 -1.71 -5.21
C PHE A 207 8.81 -2.97 -5.83
N TYR A 208 8.91 -3.13 -7.15
CA TYR A 208 8.33 -4.26 -7.90
C TYR A 208 9.06 -5.58 -7.66
N PHE A 209 10.36 -5.53 -7.37
CA PHE A 209 11.17 -6.71 -7.07
C PHE A 209 10.99 -7.24 -5.64
N HIS A 210 10.45 -6.42 -4.72
CA HIS A 210 10.25 -6.78 -3.31
C HIS A 210 8.78 -6.81 -2.87
N LEU A 211 7.85 -7.05 -3.81
CA LEU A 211 6.42 -7.22 -3.51
C LEU A 211 6.08 -8.57 -2.86
N CYS A 212 6.94 -9.58 -3.05
CA CYS A 212 6.73 -10.97 -2.63
C CYS A 212 7.85 -11.42 -1.69
#